data_AF-A0A8B2HSU6-F1
#
_entry.id   AF-A0A8B2HSU6-F1
#
_cell.length_a   1.000
_cell.length_b   1.000
_cell.length_c   1.000
_cell.angle_alpha   90.00
_cell.angle_beta   90.00
_cell.angle_gamma   90.00
#
_symmetry.space_group_name_H-M   'P 1'
#
loop_
_entity.id
_entity.type
_entity.pdbx_description
1 polymer ?
#
loop_
_entity_poly.entity_id
_entity_poly.type
_entity_poly.pdbx_seq_one_letter_code
_entity_poly.pdbx_strand_id
1 'polypeptide(L)'
;MTKNGIKITQKRFIKKKIQEHRMRYFAVSLIAIMIFGVFSPAFGLAPLEKVIVTEPGLVNRSGTPIGTNVNVNQQVLVSSKITNAQEINQDFIFIVQIKDESGAVIKIGWITGSLTKYQNFTPAFSWIPTSQGTFSVEIYVWDGLDQKKHNYEALSEPIKFLVISS
;
A
#
# COMPACT_ATOMS: atom_id res chain seq x y z
N MET A 1 -72.98 -22.09 14.85
CA MET A 1 -71.87 -21.35 14.21
C MET A 1 -71.50 -22.07 12.92
N THR A 2 -71.61 -21.43 11.74
CA THR A 2 -71.61 -22.11 10.44
C THR A 2 -70.18 -22.41 9.93
N LYS A 3 -70.00 -23.51 9.19
CA LYS A 3 -68.70 -23.93 8.58
C LYS A 3 -68.01 -22.80 7.80
N ASN A 4 -68.80 -21.87 7.23
CA ASN A 4 -68.30 -20.71 6.49
C ASN A 4 -67.59 -19.68 7.39
N GLY A 5 -68.09 -19.43 8.60
CA GLY A 5 -67.44 -18.52 9.56
C GLY A 5 -66.06 -19.01 10.00
N ILE A 6 -65.92 -20.31 10.25
CA ILE A 6 -64.64 -20.93 10.65
C ILE A 6 -63.61 -20.84 9.51
N LYS A 7 -64.03 -21.08 8.26
CA LYS A 7 -63.15 -21.04 7.08
C LYS A 7 -62.65 -19.62 6.79
N ILE A 8 -63.47 -18.59 7.05
CA ILE A 8 -63.10 -17.18 6.90
C ILE A 8 -62.09 -16.78 7.98
N THR A 9 -62.32 -17.17 9.24
CA THR A 9 -61.40 -16.89 10.35
C THR A 9 -60.03 -17.55 10.15
N GLN A 10 -59.99 -18.81 9.68
CA GLN A 10 -58.72 -19.47 9.37
C GLN A 10 -57.95 -18.80 8.22
N LYS A 11 -58.64 -18.41 7.13
CA LYS A 11 -57.98 -17.66 6.04
C LYS A 11 -57.39 -16.33 6.52
N ARG A 12 -58.09 -15.62 7.42
CA ARG A 12 -57.58 -14.38 8.03
C ARG A 12 -56.35 -14.66 8.91
N PHE A 13 -56.39 -15.72 9.70
CA PHE A 13 -55.28 -16.12 10.57
C PHE A 13 -54.02 -16.50 9.77
N ILE A 14 -54.18 -17.27 8.70
CA ILE A 14 -53.08 -17.69 7.82
C ILE A 14 -52.48 -16.48 7.10
N LYS A 15 -53.30 -15.57 6.56
CA LYS A 15 -52.81 -14.32 5.94
C LYS A 15 -52.01 -13.48 6.94
N LYS A 16 -52.49 -13.34 8.18
CA LYS A 16 -51.79 -12.60 9.24
C LYS A 16 -50.42 -13.23 9.56
N LYS A 17 -50.36 -14.56 9.71
CA LYS A 17 -49.13 -15.29 10.00
C LYS A 17 -48.10 -15.19 8.86
N ILE A 18 -48.55 -15.21 7.60
CA ILE A 18 -47.69 -15.01 6.43
C ILE A 18 -47.14 -13.58 6.40
N GLN A 19 -47.96 -12.58 6.71
CA GLN A 19 -47.53 -11.18 6.77
C GLN A 19 -46.49 -10.96 7.88
N GLU A 20 -46.73 -11.50 9.07
CA GLU A 20 -45.76 -11.42 10.18
C GLU A 20 -44.43 -12.10 9.83
N HIS A 21 -44.46 -13.25 9.17
CA HIS A 21 -43.24 -13.94 8.76
C HIS A 21 -42.46 -13.15 7.69
N ARG A 22 -43.16 -12.56 6.72
CA ARG A 22 -42.57 -11.68 5.69
C ARG A 22 -41.95 -10.42 6.30
N MET A 23 -42.62 -9.81 7.29
CA MET A 23 -42.09 -8.64 8.00
C MET A 23 -40.86 -8.96 8.83
N ARG A 24 -40.81 -10.13 9.48
CA ARG A 24 -39.62 -10.58 10.23
C ARG A 24 -38.40 -10.79 9.33
N TYR A 25 -38.56 -11.47 8.19
CA TYR A 25 -37.44 -11.65 7.25
C TYR A 25 -37.00 -10.33 6.61
N PHE A 26 -37.94 -9.44 6.29
CA PHE A 26 -37.62 -8.10 5.79
C PHE A 26 -36.83 -7.27 6.82
N ALA A 27 -37.26 -7.28 8.09
CA ALA A 27 -36.58 -6.59 9.18
C ALA A 27 -35.16 -7.16 9.44
N VAL A 28 -35.00 -8.50 9.42
CA VAL A 28 -33.69 -9.15 9.58
C VAL A 28 -32.76 -8.84 8.40
N SER A 29 -33.29 -8.80 7.16
CA SER A 29 -32.51 -8.40 5.99
C SER A 29 -32.03 -6.95 6.05
N LEU A 30 -32.86 -6.03 6.55
CA LEU A 30 -32.49 -4.61 6.75
C LEU A 30 -31.38 -4.45 7.80
N ILE A 31 -31.46 -5.19 8.90
CA ILE A 31 -30.45 -5.17 9.96
C ILE A 31 -29.13 -5.80 9.48
N ALA A 32 -29.19 -6.89 8.71
CA ALA A 32 -27.99 -7.50 8.13
C ALA A 32 -27.29 -6.54 7.16
N ILE A 33 -28.03 -5.75 6.38
CA ILE A 33 -27.46 -4.71 5.49
C ILE A 33 -26.83 -3.57 6.31
N MET A 34 -27.37 -3.21 7.48
CA MET A 34 -26.72 -2.22 8.36
C MET A 34 -25.45 -2.76 9.03
N ILE A 35 -25.38 -4.06 9.34
CA ILE A 35 -24.19 -4.68 9.96
C ILE A 35 -23.08 -4.95 8.92
N PHE A 36 -23.43 -5.21 7.65
CA PHE A 36 -22.47 -5.49 6.59
C PHE A 36 -22.19 -4.33 5.62
N GLY A 37 -23.01 -3.28 5.61
CA GLY A 37 -23.01 -2.26 4.54
C GLY A 37 -22.25 -0.96 4.82
N VAL A 38 -21.62 -0.79 5.98
CA VAL A 38 -20.92 0.47 6.30
C VAL A 38 -19.60 0.20 7.03
N PHE A 39 -18.64 -0.39 6.33
CA PHE A 39 -17.23 -0.26 6.73
C PHE A 39 -16.44 0.35 5.59
N SER A 40 -16.79 1.58 5.24
CA SER A 40 -15.84 2.49 4.62
C SER A 40 -15.22 3.28 5.76
N PRO A 41 -13.98 3.00 6.22
CA PRO A 41 -13.32 3.92 7.12
C PRO A 41 -13.19 5.26 6.39
N ALA A 42 -13.95 6.25 6.82
CA ALA A 42 -13.94 7.61 6.26
C ALA A 42 -12.62 8.37 6.56
N PHE A 43 -11.62 7.68 7.10
CA PHE A 43 -10.27 8.17 7.31
C PHE A 43 -9.38 7.46 6.30
N GLY A 44 -8.97 8.17 5.24
CA GLY A 44 -7.91 7.69 4.37
C GLY A 44 -6.61 7.49 5.17
N LEU A 45 -5.69 6.70 4.62
CA LEU A 45 -4.38 6.46 5.23
C LEU A 45 -3.63 7.77 5.46
N ALA A 46 -2.89 7.85 6.57
CA ALA A 46 -1.96 8.95 6.81
C ALA A 46 -0.85 8.94 5.73
N PRO A 47 -0.19 10.08 5.43
CA PRO A 47 0.76 10.17 4.33
C PRO A 47 1.82 9.06 4.33
N LEU A 48 2.43 8.79 5.47
CA LEU A 48 3.52 7.81 5.65
C LEU A 48 3.04 6.34 5.60
N GLU A 49 1.74 6.11 5.56
CA GLU A 49 1.13 4.78 5.47
C GLU A 49 0.66 4.46 4.05
N LYS A 50 0.67 5.44 3.14
CA LYS A 50 0.18 5.30 1.76
C LYS A 50 1.01 4.30 0.95
N VAL A 51 2.32 4.26 1.18
CA VAL A 51 3.23 3.31 0.53
C VAL A 51 4.05 2.55 1.57
N ILE A 52 4.00 1.22 1.49
CA ILE A 52 4.82 0.33 2.32
C ILE A 52 6.11 0.05 1.57
N VAL A 53 7.25 0.16 2.26
CA VAL A 53 8.58 -0.09 1.70
C VAL A 53 9.22 -1.27 2.42
N THR A 54 9.61 -2.30 1.68
CA THR A 54 10.16 -3.54 2.22
C THR A 54 11.35 -4.03 1.41
N GLU A 55 12.10 -4.99 1.96
CA GLU A 55 13.18 -5.68 1.26
C GLU A 55 14.22 -4.71 0.65
N PRO A 56 14.73 -3.71 1.39
CA PRO A 56 15.81 -2.87 0.87
C PRO A 56 17.06 -3.72 0.69
N GLY A 57 17.86 -3.38 -0.32
CA GLY A 57 19.18 -3.98 -0.44
C GLY A 57 19.82 -3.74 -1.78
N LEU A 58 20.88 -4.49 -2.01
CA LEU A 58 21.56 -4.52 -3.29
C LEU A 58 21.09 -5.72 -4.09
N VAL A 59 20.92 -5.52 -5.39
CA VAL A 59 20.70 -6.59 -6.37
C VAL A 59 21.68 -6.46 -7.52
N ASN A 60 21.95 -7.56 -8.20
CA ASN A 60 22.71 -7.56 -9.45
C ASN A 60 21.81 -7.15 -10.65
N ARG A 61 22.37 -7.12 -11.87
CA ARG A 61 21.62 -6.78 -13.10
C ARG A 61 20.44 -7.71 -13.41
N SER A 62 20.44 -8.93 -12.88
CA SER A 62 19.35 -9.90 -13.02
C SER A 62 18.28 -9.75 -11.93
N GLY A 63 18.43 -8.80 -11.00
CA GLY A 63 17.52 -8.60 -9.88
C GLY A 63 17.74 -9.56 -8.71
N THR A 64 18.81 -10.38 -8.73
CA THR A 64 19.12 -11.28 -7.61
C THR A 64 19.74 -10.48 -6.46
N PRO A 65 19.26 -10.66 -5.20
CA PRO A 65 19.88 -10.06 -4.03
C PRO A 65 21.37 -10.42 -3.94
N ILE A 66 22.17 -9.41 -3.63
CA ILE A 66 23.59 -9.56 -3.29
C ILE A 66 23.81 -8.97 -1.90
N GLY A 67 24.86 -9.44 -1.22
CA GLY A 67 25.22 -8.93 0.09
C GLY A 67 25.62 -7.44 0.05
N THR A 68 25.88 -6.89 1.23
CA THR A 68 26.31 -5.50 1.41
C THR A 68 27.82 -5.29 1.21
N ASN A 69 28.58 -6.37 1.01
CA ASN A 69 30.01 -6.29 0.64
C ASN A 69 30.15 -6.34 -0.88
N VAL A 70 30.73 -5.31 -1.46
CA VAL A 70 30.88 -5.13 -2.91
C VAL A 70 32.30 -4.70 -3.23
N ASN A 71 32.72 -4.85 -4.49
CA ASN A 71 34.03 -4.38 -4.92
C ASN A 71 33.99 -2.93 -5.41
N VAL A 72 35.11 -2.22 -5.26
CA VAL A 72 35.32 -0.95 -5.97
C VAL A 72 35.13 -1.17 -7.47
N ASN A 73 34.45 -0.24 -8.14
CA ASN A 73 34.06 -0.29 -9.56
C ASN A 73 33.08 -1.42 -9.94
N GLN A 74 32.51 -2.15 -8.97
CA GLN A 74 31.43 -3.09 -9.23
C GLN A 74 30.10 -2.35 -9.44
N GLN A 75 29.44 -2.61 -10.56
CA GLN A 75 28.07 -2.13 -10.73
C GLN A 75 27.09 -2.94 -9.87
N VAL A 76 26.31 -2.22 -9.07
CA VAL A 76 25.23 -2.74 -8.24
C VAL A 76 23.96 -1.94 -8.46
N LEU A 77 22.82 -2.52 -8.08
CA LEU A 77 21.54 -1.84 -8.11
C LEU A 77 20.99 -1.74 -6.68
N VAL A 78 20.70 -0.53 -6.21
CA VAL A 78 19.96 -0.28 -4.97
C VAL A 78 18.48 -0.49 -5.26
N SER A 79 17.85 -1.41 -4.53
CA SER A 79 16.47 -1.82 -4.79
C SER A 79 15.69 -1.94 -3.49
N SER A 80 14.38 -1.74 -3.58
CA SER A 80 13.42 -2.05 -2.52
C SER A 80 12.06 -2.27 -3.13
N LYS A 81 11.25 -3.14 -2.52
CA LYS A 81 9.87 -3.33 -2.91
C LYS A 81 9.01 -2.21 -2.31
N ILE A 82 8.22 -1.56 -3.15
CA ILE A 82 7.22 -0.57 -2.76
C ILE A 82 5.82 -1.10 -3.06
N THR A 83 4.89 -0.86 -2.14
CA THR A 83 3.52 -1.36 -2.23
C THR A 83 2.54 -0.23 -1.94
N ASN A 84 1.63 0.05 -2.85
CA ASN A 84 0.54 0.97 -2.60
C ASN A 84 -0.44 0.33 -1.59
N ALA A 85 -0.68 0.96 -0.45
CA ALA A 85 -1.58 0.45 0.58
C ALA A 85 -3.03 0.93 0.41
N GLN A 86 -3.32 1.68 -0.65
CA GLN A 86 -4.59 2.37 -0.84
C GLN A 86 -5.48 1.71 -1.91
N GLU A 87 -6.77 2.07 -1.85
CA GLU A 87 -7.78 1.69 -2.85
C GLU A 87 -7.80 2.58 -4.10
N ILE A 88 -6.83 3.49 -4.23
CA ILE A 88 -6.70 4.45 -5.32
C ILE A 88 -5.28 4.36 -5.89
N ASN A 89 -5.07 4.90 -7.10
CA ASN A 89 -3.74 5.01 -7.67
C ASN A 89 -2.90 6.03 -6.89
N GLN A 90 -1.61 5.77 -6.77
CA GLN A 90 -0.65 6.63 -6.07
C GLN A 90 0.58 6.85 -6.96
N ASP A 91 0.80 8.10 -7.37
CA ASP A 91 2.04 8.49 -8.03
C ASP A 91 3.17 8.57 -7.00
N PHE A 92 4.39 8.23 -7.40
CA PHE A 92 5.51 8.19 -6.49
C PHE A 92 6.80 8.72 -7.11
N ILE A 93 7.70 9.15 -6.23
CA ILE A 93 9.12 9.38 -6.49
C ILE A 93 9.91 8.48 -5.54
N PHE A 94 10.60 7.49 -6.09
CA PHE A 94 11.52 6.62 -5.38
C PHE A 94 12.91 7.24 -5.43
N ILE A 95 13.42 7.73 -4.31
CA ILE A 95 14.69 8.46 -4.22
C ILE A 95 15.71 7.59 -3.52
N VAL A 96 16.90 7.49 -4.11
CA VAL A 96 18.07 6.88 -3.51
C VAL A 96 19.11 7.96 -3.25
N GLN A 97 19.56 8.02 -1.99
CA GLN A 97 20.65 8.88 -1.54
C GLN A 97 21.77 8.01 -0.97
N ILE A 98 23.00 8.23 -1.41
CA ILE A 98 24.17 7.50 -0.94
C ILE A 98 25.14 8.51 -0.32
N LYS A 99 25.54 8.22 0.91
CA LYS A 99 26.48 9.03 1.70
C LYS A 99 27.76 8.27 1.98
N ASP A 100 28.88 8.98 2.03
CA ASP A 100 30.14 8.44 2.54
C ASP A 100 30.18 8.40 4.08
N GLU A 101 31.31 7.97 4.64
CA GLU A 101 31.53 7.84 6.10
C GLU A 101 31.47 9.19 6.84
N SER A 102 31.73 10.30 6.16
CA SER A 102 31.61 11.64 6.74
C SER A 102 30.16 12.14 6.79
N GLY A 103 29.23 11.42 6.14
CA GLY A 103 27.83 11.80 5.98
C GLY A 103 27.57 12.67 4.75
N ALA A 104 28.59 12.94 3.92
CA ALA A 104 28.43 13.73 2.71
C ALA A 104 27.70 12.92 1.63
N VAL A 105 26.71 13.53 0.97
CA VAL A 105 25.97 12.90 -0.13
C VAL A 105 26.85 12.84 -1.36
N ILE A 106 27.26 11.64 -1.76
CA ILE A 106 28.11 11.39 -2.93
C ILE A 106 27.31 10.99 -4.17
N LYS A 107 26.07 10.52 -3.98
CA LYS A 107 25.17 10.14 -5.07
C LYS A 107 23.73 10.38 -4.67
N ILE A 108 22.95 10.91 -5.60
CA ILE A 108 21.48 10.98 -5.51
C ILE A 108 20.89 10.60 -6.88
N GLY A 109 19.74 9.96 -6.86
CA GLY A 109 18.94 9.72 -8.06
C GLY A 109 17.53 9.29 -7.71
N TRP A 110 16.63 9.33 -8.68
CA TRP A 110 15.22 9.04 -8.46
C TRP A 110 14.58 8.34 -9.66
N ILE A 111 13.52 7.59 -9.36
CA ILE A 111 12.63 6.94 -10.33
C ILE A 111 11.21 7.40 -10.01
N THR A 112 10.51 7.91 -11.01
CA THR A 112 9.10 8.30 -10.87
C THR A 112 8.19 7.24 -11.49
N GLY A 113 6.99 7.09 -10.96
CA GLY A 113 5.99 6.20 -11.54
C GLY A 113 4.63 6.34 -10.87
N SER A 114 3.73 5.41 -11.22
CA SER A 114 2.41 5.31 -10.61
C SER A 114 2.16 3.86 -10.19
N LEU A 115 1.66 3.68 -8.98
CA LEU A 115 1.19 2.41 -8.46
C LEU A 115 -0.33 2.38 -8.54
N THR A 116 -0.87 1.40 -9.25
CA THR A 116 -2.30 1.11 -9.18
C THR A 116 -2.69 0.58 -7.79
N LYS A 117 -3.99 0.51 -7.50
CA LYS A 117 -4.54 -0.01 -6.23
C LYS A 117 -3.84 -1.32 -5.82
N TYR A 118 -3.25 -1.34 -4.63
CA TYR A 118 -2.56 -2.50 -4.05
C TYR A 118 -1.38 -3.07 -4.85
N GLN A 119 -0.89 -2.34 -5.86
CA GLN A 119 0.21 -2.80 -6.69
C GLN A 119 1.52 -2.82 -5.92
N ASN A 120 2.32 -3.85 -6.19
CA ASN A 120 3.72 -3.92 -5.82
C ASN A 120 4.59 -3.52 -7.02
N PHE A 121 5.67 -2.80 -6.76
CA PHE A 121 6.71 -2.49 -7.73
C PHE A 121 8.07 -2.55 -7.05
N THR A 122 9.11 -2.96 -7.77
CA THR A 122 10.46 -3.07 -7.22
C THR A 122 11.41 -2.24 -8.08
N PRO A 123 11.49 -0.91 -7.85
CA PRO A 123 12.45 -0.05 -8.55
C PRO A 123 13.88 -0.39 -8.16
N ALA A 124 14.80 -0.20 -9.11
CA ALA A 124 16.22 -0.48 -8.93
C ALA A 124 17.09 0.66 -9.52
N PHE A 125 17.90 1.30 -8.69
CA PHE A 125 18.77 2.41 -9.05
C PHE A 125 20.23 1.95 -9.20
N SER A 126 20.86 2.24 -10.33
CA SER A 126 22.24 1.79 -10.56
C SER A 126 23.29 2.69 -9.89
N TRP A 127 24.24 2.06 -9.23
CA TRP A 127 25.39 2.72 -8.62
C TRP A 127 26.67 1.89 -8.84
N ILE A 128 27.80 2.59 -8.91
CA ILE A 128 29.15 2.02 -8.99
C ILE A 128 29.96 2.71 -7.89
N PRO A 129 30.36 2.02 -6.81
CA PRO A 129 31.26 2.57 -5.80
C PRO A 129 32.62 2.88 -6.45
N THR A 130 33.13 4.10 -6.28
CA THR A 130 34.41 4.54 -6.90
C THR A 130 35.59 4.53 -5.93
N SER A 131 35.35 4.21 -4.65
CA SER A 131 36.37 4.15 -3.61
C SER A 131 36.02 3.08 -2.57
N GLN A 132 37.04 2.58 -1.88
CA GLN A 132 36.85 1.74 -0.69
C GLN A 132 36.23 2.57 0.44
N GLY A 133 35.43 1.92 1.28
CA GLY A 133 34.83 2.52 2.48
C GLY A 133 33.42 2.03 2.75
N THR A 134 32.83 2.57 3.83
CA THR A 134 31.45 2.32 4.22
C THR A 134 30.54 3.43 3.70
N PHE A 135 29.47 3.04 3.04
CA PHE A 135 28.46 3.95 2.50
C PHE A 135 27.12 3.73 3.19
N SER A 136 26.45 4.84 3.51
CA SER A 136 25.06 4.82 3.98
C SER A 136 24.12 5.02 2.80
N VAL A 137 23.31 4.02 2.49
CA VAL A 137 22.25 4.11 1.49
C VAL A 137 20.93 4.42 2.19
N GLU A 138 20.25 5.46 1.74
CA GLU A 138 18.94 5.90 2.23
C GLU A 138 17.95 5.90 1.06
N ILE A 139 16.80 5.26 1.26
CA ILE A 139 15.70 5.21 0.31
C ILE A 139 14.54 6.01 0.88
N TYR A 140 13.97 6.88 0.06
CA TYR A 140 12.78 7.66 0.38
C TYR A 140 11.71 7.40 -0.68
N VAL A 141 10.45 7.34 -0.27
CA VAL A 141 9.32 7.31 -1.20
C VAL A 141 8.46 8.53 -0.93
N TRP A 142 8.35 9.37 -1.94
CA TRP A 142 7.63 10.64 -1.88
C TRP A 142 6.47 10.64 -2.87
N ASP A 143 5.52 11.52 -2.63
CA ASP A 143 4.42 11.77 -3.53
C ASP A 143 4.92 12.24 -4.89
N GLY A 144 4.16 11.90 -5.95
CA GLY A 144 4.50 12.26 -7.32
C GLY A 144 4.63 13.78 -7.53
N LEU A 145 5.37 14.16 -8.58
CA LEU A 145 5.50 15.56 -9.00
C LEU A 145 4.21 16.02 -9.70
N ASP A 146 3.32 16.71 -8.99
CA ASP A 146 2.19 17.43 -9.55
C ASP A 146 2.37 18.94 -9.38
N GLN A 147 2.49 19.67 -10.50
CA GLN A 147 2.69 21.12 -10.53
C GLN A 147 1.56 21.91 -9.86
N LYS A 148 0.37 21.33 -9.72
CA LYS A 148 -0.77 21.95 -9.04
C LYS A 148 -0.77 21.69 -7.54
N LYS A 149 0.12 20.82 -7.06
CA LYS A 149 0.21 20.44 -5.65
C LYS A 149 1.10 21.42 -4.91
N HIS A 150 0.55 22.01 -3.86
CA HIS A 150 1.27 22.97 -3.01
C HIS A 150 2.05 22.30 -1.88
N ASN A 151 1.87 20.99 -1.65
CA ASN A 151 2.59 20.23 -0.63
C ASN A 151 2.95 18.84 -1.15
N TYR A 152 4.24 18.52 -1.15
CA TYR A 152 4.75 17.19 -1.42
C TYR A 152 4.96 16.47 -0.10
N GLU A 153 4.40 15.28 0.03
CA GLU A 153 4.45 14.50 1.27
C GLU A 153 5.32 13.27 1.07
N ALA A 154 6.04 12.87 2.10
CA ALA A 154 6.60 11.52 2.15
C ALA A 154 5.45 10.50 2.21
N LEU A 155 5.56 9.44 1.42
CA LEU A 155 4.59 8.34 1.37
C LEU A 155 4.95 7.19 2.32
N SER A 156 6.18 7.19 2.83
CA SER A 156 6.72 6.22 3.77
C SER A 156 7.78 6.85 4.67
N GLU A 157 8.06 6.18 5.80
CA GLU A 157 9.31 6.41 6.52
C GLU A 157 10.52 6.08 5.63
N PRO A 158 11.66 6.79 5.79
CA PRO A 158 12.88 6.46 5.08
C PRO A 158 13.48 5.17 5.60
N ILE A 159 14.10 4.41 4.70
CA ILE A 159 14.78 3.16 5.03
C ILE A 159 16.25 3.26 4.69
N LYS A 160 17.10 2.78 5.62
CA LYS A 160 18.55 2.95 5.58
C LYS A 160 19.27 1.63 5.77
N PHE A 161 20.35 1.42 5.02
CA PHE A 161 21.27 0.31 5.20
C PHE A 161 22.70 0.70 4.82
N LEU A 162 23.68 -0.10 5.25
CA LEU A 162 25.09 0.14 4.97
C LEU A 162 25.59 -0.75 3.85
N VAL A 163 26.54 -0.23 3.06
CA VAL A 163 27.28 -0.97 2.04
C VAL A 163 28.76 -0.78 2.30
N ILE A 164 29.53 -1.86 2.25
CA ILE A 164 30.99 -1.85 2.37
C ILE A 164 31.57 -2.11 0.99
N SER A 165 32.34 -1.15 0.48
CA SER A 165 33.13 -1.33 -0.74
C SER A 165 34.58 -1.63 -0.36
N SER A 166 35.16 -2.67 -0.94
CA SER A 166 36.58 -3.04 -0.79
C SER A 166 37.27 -3.32 -2.13
#